data_AF-A0A249NRT3-F1
#
_entry.id   AF-A0A249NRT3-F1
#
_cell.length_a   1.000
_cell.length_b   1.000
_cell.length_c   1.000
_cell.angle_alpha   90.00
_cell.angle_beta   90.00
_cell.angle_gamma   90.00
#
_symmetry.space_group_name_H-M   'P 1'
#
loop_
_entity.id
_entity.type
_entity.pdbx_description
1 polymer ?
#
loop_
_entity_poly.entity_id
_entity_poly.type
_entity_poly.pdbx_seq_one_letter_code
_entity_poly.pdbx_strand_id
1 'polypeptide(L)'
;MHSHWAKENWPHYHDPFKPVVNGPSLTKIQEYVQAIQDEKLVILTNDTVHRDQLGTVSGFTRQSYVAIFAVEDVSFDPNTGLKFTITSRLSDLQ
;
A
#
# COMPACT_ATOMS: atom_id res chain seq x y z
N MET A 1 -0.24 -0.70 -3.83
CA MET A 1 0.05 -1.63 -2.73
C MET A 1 1.40 -2.26 -2.95
N HIS A 2 2.25 -2.28 -1.93
CA HIS A 2 3.61 -2.80 -2.02
C HIS A 2 3.62 -4.33 -1.94
N SER A 3 4.30 -5.01 -2.87
CA SER A 3 4.42 -6.47 -2.84
C SER A 3 5.09 -7.00 -1.57
N HIS A 4 5.94 -6.20 -0.93
CA HIS A 4 6.54 -6.53 0.37
C HIS A 4 5.47 -6.87 1.41
N TRP A 5 4.46 -6.00 1.58
CA TRP A 5 3.40 -6.19 2.56
C TRP A 5 2.33 -7.19 2.13
N ALA A 6 2.03 -7.23 0.82
CA ALA A 6 1.02 -8.14 0.30
C ALA A 6 1.44 -9.62 0.41
N LYS A 7 2.72 -9.94 0.21
CA LYS A 7 3.22 -11.33 0.27
C LYS A 7 3.10 -11.95 1.67
N GLU A 8 3.30 -11.15 2.70
CA GLU A 8 3.34 -11.64 4.09
C GLU A 8 1.95 -11.82 4.69
N ASN A 9 0.94 -11.09 4.20
CA ASN A 9 -0.37 -10.99 4.87
C ASN A 9 -1.56 -11.42 3.99
N TRP A 10 -1.31 -11.95 2.79
CA TRP A 10 -2.36 -12.31 1.82
C TRP A 10 -3.51 -13.17 2.43
N PRO A 11 -4.79 -12.88 2.15
CA PRO A 11 -5.31 -11.82 1.25
C PRO A 11 -5.47 -10.45 1.93
N HIS A 12 -5.12 -10.33 3.21
CA HIS A 12 -5.26 -9.08 3.95
C HIS A 12 -4.04 -8.20 3.71
N TYR A 13 -4.25 -7.00 3.24
CA TYR A 13 -3.17 -6.03 3.10
C TYR A 13 -3.12 -5.15 4.34
N HIS A 14 -1.92 -4.97 4.89
CA HIS A 14 -1.65 -3.99 5.93
C HIS A 14 -0.34 -3.27 5.62
N ASP A 15 -0.45 -1.98 5.31
CA ASP A 15 0.70 -1.09 5.17
C ASP A 15 0.82 -0.24 6.43
N PRO A 16 1.78 -0.54 7.33
CA PRO A 16 1.89 0.11 8.64
C PRO A 16 2.54 1.50 8.56
N PHE A 17 2.60 2.11 7.37
CA PHE A 17 3.19 3.43 7.22
C PHE A 17 2.48 4.47 8.08
N LYS A 18 3.28 5.40 8.60
CA LYS A 18 2.80 6.56 9.35
C LYS A 18 3.15 7.84 8.57
N PRO A 19 2.31 8.88 8.61
CA PRO A 19 2.73 10.20 8.15
C PRO A 19 3.99 10.62 8.93
N VAL A 20 5.02 11.05 8.22
CA VAL A 20 6.28 11.55 8.80
C VAL A 20 6.60 12.94 8.24
N VAL A 21 7.37 13.73 8.98
CA VAL A 21 7.65 15.15 8.66
C VAL A 21 8.17 15.35 7.22
N ASN A 22 8.97 14.41 6.72
CA ASN A 22 9.55 14.44 5.37
C ASN A 22 8.87 13.47 4.39
N GLY A 23 7.71 12.92 4.75
CA GLY A 23 6.92 12.01 3.95
C GLY A 23 5.70 12.68 3.33
N PRO A 24 4.79 11.91 2.71
CA PRO A 24 3.49 12.44 2.28
C PRO A 24 2.74 13.05 3.47
N SER A 25 2.13 14.22 3.27
CA SER A 25 1.28 14.85 4.28
C SER A 25 0.04 13.98 4.55
N LEU A 26 -0.54 14.12 5.75
CA LEU A 26 -1.76 13.39 6.11
C LEU A 26 -2.88 13.64 5.09
N THR A 27 -3.05 14.87 4.61
CA THR A 27 -4.03 15.23 3.57
C THR A 27 -3.80 14.43 2.29
N LYS A 28 -2.56 14.36 1.81
CA LYS A 28 -2.21 13.59 0.61
C LYS A 28 -2.44 12.09 0.79
N ILE A 29 -2.19 11.58 1.99
CA ILE A 29 -2.48 10.19 2.33
C ILE A 29 -3.99 9.94 2.27
N GLN A 30 -4.80 10.82 2.85
CA GLN A 30 -6.26 10.72 2.83
C GLN A 30 -6.82 10.77 1.41
N GLU A 31 -6.26 11.59 0.51
CA GLU A 31 -6.64 11.60 -0.91
C GLU A 31 -6.44 10.22 -1.56
N TYR A 32 -5.30 9.57 -1.30
CA TYR A 32 -5.06 8.21 -1.81
C TYR A 32 -5.99 7.16 -1.18
N VAL A 33 -6.26 7.26 0.12
CA VAL A 33 -7.19 6.37 0.81
C VAL A 33 -8.59 6.53 0.23
N GLN A 34 -9.06 7.76 0.03
CA GLN A 34 -10.36 8.06 -0.55
C GLN A 34 -10.48 7.47 -1.95
N ALA A 35 -9.46 7.66 -2.80
CA ALA A 35 -9.45 7.06 -4.13
C ALA A 35 -9.58 5.52 -4.09
N ILE A 36 -8.91 4.85 -3.14
CA ILE A 36 -9.04 3.39 -2.98
C ILE A 36 -10.43 3.03 -2.44
N GLN A 37 -11.01 3.85 -1.56
CA GLN A 37 -12.35 3.64 -1.03
C GLN A 37 -13.44 3.76 -2.10
N ASP A 38 -13.28 4.72 -3.02
CA ASP A 38 -14.23 5.00 -4.10
C ASP A 38 -14.11 3.98 -5.23
N GLU A 39 -12.89 3.74 -5.71
CA GLU A 39 -12.64 2.87 -6.86
C GLU A 39 -12.64 1.39 -6.48
N LYS A 40 -12.32 1.06 -5.23
CA LYS A 40 -12.10 -0.33 -4.76
C LYS A 40 -11.04 -1.07 -5.59
N LEU A 41 -10.07 -0.32 -6.10
CA LEU A 41 -8.97 -0.83 -6.93
C LEU A 41 -7.62 -0.45 -6.34
N VAL A 42 -6.67 -1.39 -6.42
CA VAL A 42 -5.26 -1.13 -6.10
C VAL A 42 -4.34 -1.75 -7.13
N ILE A 43 -3.20 -1.11 -7.35
CA ILE A 43 -2.12 -1.66 -8.17
C ILE A 43 -1.08 -2.31 -7.27
N LEU A 44 -0.74 -3.58 -7.52
CA LEU A 44 0.40 -4.27 -6.92
C LEU A 44 1.69 -3.79 -7.57
N THR A 45 2.67 -3.40 -6.76
CA THR A 45 3.96 -2.89 -7.22
C THR A 45 5.09 -3.81 -6.79
N ASN A 46 6.09 -3.97 -7.66
CA ASN A 46 7.36 -4.55 -7.30
C ASN A 46 8.33 -3.43 -6.96
N ASP A 47 8.88 -3.46 -5.75
CA ASP A 47 9.64 -2.36 -5.19
C ASP A 47 10.93 -2.87 -4.53
N THR A 48 12.00 -2.09 -4.63
CA THR A 48 13.15 -2.23 -3.74
C THR A 48 12.78 -1.63 -2.39
N VAL A 49 12.95 -2.40 -1.31
CA VAL A 49 12.65 -1.97 0.06
C VAL A 49 13.89 -1.30 0.67
N HIS A 50 13.74 -0.07 1.15
CA HIS A 50 14.77 0.64 1.89
C HIS A 50 14.54 0.47 3.39
N ARG A 51 15.62 0.24 4.13
CA ARG A 51 15.60 0.07 5.59
C ARG A 51 16.51 1.11 6.25
N ASP A 52 16.11 1.58 7.42
CA ASP A 52 16.94 2.44 8.26
C ASP A 52 18.00 1.63 9.03
N GLN A 53 18.78 2.33 9.86
CA GLN A 53 19.85 1.72 10.67
C GLN A 53 19.33 0.69 11.69
N LEU A 54 18.05 0.73 12.03
CA LEU A 54 17.39 -0.21 12.94
C LEU A 54 16.74 -1.38 12.20
N GLY A 55 16.87 -1.44 10.87
CA GLY A 55 16.25 -2.47 10.03
C GLY A 55 14.76 -2.22 9.74
N THR A 56 14.21 -1.09 10.17
CA THR A 56 12.81 -0.72 9.93
C THR A 56 12.65 -0.26 8.49
N VAL A 57 11.53 -0.61 7.85
CA VAL A 57 11.23 -0.13 6.50
C VAL A 57 11.08 1.39 6.52
N SER A 58 11.95 2.08 5.77
CA SER A 58 12.02 3.54 5.71
C SER A 58 11.51 4.11 4.38
N GLY A 59 11.38 3.27 3.36
CA GLY A 59 10.84 3.67 2.07
C GLY A 59 10.91 2.58 1.02
N PHE A 60 10.48 2.94 -0.20
CA PHE A 60 10.45 2.05 -1.35
C PHE A 60 10.90 2.79 -2.60
N THR A 61 11.65 2.11 -3.49
CA THR A 61 11.84 2.55 -4.88
C THR A 61 11.10 1.60 -5.79
N ARG A 62 10.11 2.12 -6.52
CA ARG A 62 9.32 1.33 -7.47
C ARG A 62 10.17 0.88 -8.64
N GLN A 63 10.10 -0.41 -8.94
CA GLN A 63 10.75 -1.01 -10.10
C GLN A 63 9.75 -1.24 -11.23
N SER A 64 8.57 -1.77 -10.90
CA SER A 64 7.52 -2.04 -11.89
C SER A 64 6.13 -2.09 -11.26
N TYR A 65 5.12 -2.08 -12.14
CA TYR A 65 3.72 -2.38 -11.81
C TYR A 65 3.44 -3.83 -12.21
N VAL A 66 2.69 -4.56 -11.39
CA VAL A 66 2.52 -6.01 -11.57
C VAL A 66 1.11 -6.36 -12.02
N ALA A 67 0.10 -5.85 -11.32
CA ALA A 67 -1.30 -6.17 -11.59
C ALA A 67 -2.25 -5.21 -10.88
N ILE A 68 -3.47 -5.14 -11.37
CA ILE A 68 -4.61 -4.46 -10.73
C ILE A 68 -5.42 -5.50 -9.97
N PHE A 69 -5.80 -5.16 -8.73
CA PHE A 69 -6.65 -5.98 -7.88
C PHE A 69 -7.86 -5.20 -7.39
N ALA A 70 -9.00 -5.90 -7.29
CA ALA A 70 -10.16 -5.45 -6.53
C ALA A 70 -9.92 -5.63 -5.02
N VAL A 71 -10.46 -4.71 -4.23
CA VAL A 71 -10.33 -4.70 -2.77
C VAL A 71 -11.64 -4.35 -2.06
N GLU A 72 -11.76 -4.79 -0.82
CA GLU A 72 -12.87 -4.45 0.08
C GLU A 72 -12.36 -4.09 1.47
N ASP A 73 -13.25 -3.66 2.37
CA ASP A 73 -12.94 -3.34 3.77
C ASP A 73 -11.80 -2.31 3.95
N VAL A 74 -11.74 -1.34 3.04
CA VAL A 74 -10.70 -0.30 3.03
C VAL A 74 -10.82 0.61 4.25
N SER A 75 -9.80 0.60 5.10
CA SER A 75 -9.72 1.41 6.31
C SER A 75 -8.33 2.04 6.46
N PHE A 76 -8.29 3.23 7.04
CA PHE A 76 -7.05 3.94 7.34
C PHE A 76 -7.13 4.56 8.71
N ASP A 77 -6.09 4.35 9.50
CA ASP A 77 -5.87 5.02 10.78
C ASP A 77 -4.43 5.58 10.78
N PRO A 78 -4.21 6.86 11.09
CA PRO A 78 -2.86 7.47 11.03
C PRO A 78 -1.81 6.82 11.93
N ASN A 79 -2.22 6.09 12.98
CA ASN A 79 -1.33 5.42 13.93
C ASN A 79 -1.02 3.98 13.52
N THR A 80 -1.90 3.35 12.75
CA THR A 80 -1.76 1.93 12.35
C THR A 80 -1.57 1.71 10.86
N GLY A 81 -1.88 2.69 10.00
CA GLY A 81 -1.69 2.65 8.56
C GLY A 81 -2.94 2.24 7.76
N LEU A 82 -2.74 1.83 6.51
CA LEU A 82 -3.79 1.44 5.56
C LEU A 82 -4.02 -0.06 5.60
N LYS A 83 -5.30 -0.48 5.62
CA LYS A 83 -5.72 -1.87 5.56
C LYS A 83 -6.84 -2.06 4.55
N PHE A 84 -6.88 -3.24 3.93
CA PHE A 84 -7.98 -3.70 3.07
C PHE A 84 -7.85 -5.21 2.83
N THR A 85 -8.92 -5.84 2.36
CA THR A 85 -8.92 -7.23 1.89
C THR A 85 -8.83 -7.26 0.37
N ILE A 86 -7.91 -8.07 -0.17
CA ILE A 86 -7.75 -8.25 -1.61
C ILE A 86 -8.68 -9.38 -2.06
N THR A 87 -9.53 -9.12 -3.06
CA THR A 87 -10.57 -10.06 -3.46
C THR A 87 -10.28 -10.76 -4.79
N SER A 88 -9.92 -10.00 -5.83
CA SER A 88 -9.76 -10.54 -7.19
C SER A 88 -8.62 -9.86 -7.94
N ARG A 89 -7.85 -10.63 -8.71
CA ARG A 89 -6.90 -10.09 -9.71
C ARG A 89 -7.68 -9.75 -10.97
N LEU A 90 -7.63 -8.49 -11.38
CA LEU A 90 -8.41 -8.00 -12.52
C LEU A 90 -7.61 -7.96 -13.81
N SER A 91 -6.34 -7.56 -13.73
CA SER A 91 -5.51 -7.35 -14.91
C SER A 91 -4.03 -7.45 -14.55
N ASP A 92 -3.23 -8.01 -15.45
CA ASP A 92 -1.78 -7.98 -15.39
C ASP A 92 -1.25 -6.69 -16.01
N LEU A 93 -0.21 -6.13 -15.39
CA LEU A 93 0.49 -4.96 -15.89
C LEU A 93 1.90 -5.40 -16.30
N GLN A 94 2.34 -4.92 -17.48
CA GLN A 94 3.67 -5.20 -18.03
C GLN A 94 4.76 -4.34 -17.37
#